data_AF-A0A8C8ZQM1-F1
#
_entry.id   AF-A0A8C8ZQM1-F1
#
_cell.length_a   1.000
_cell.length_b   1.000
_cell.length_c   1.000
_cell.angle_alpha   90.00
_cell.angle_beta   90.00
_cell.angle_gamma   90.00
#
_symmetry.space_group_name_H-M   'P 1'
#
loop_
_entity.id
_entity.type
_entity.pdbx_description
1 polymer ?
#
loop_
_entity_poly.entity_id
_entity_poly.type
_entity_poly.pdbx_seq_one_letter_code
_entity_poly.pdbx_strand_id
1 'polypeptide(L)'
;MGMREAQNSHVYWWRYCIRLENLDSDVVQLRERHWRIFSLSGTLETVRGRGVVGREPVLSKEQPAFQYSSHVSLQASSGHMWGTFRFERHDGSHFDVRIPPFSLESNKDEKTPPSGLHW
;
A
#
# COMPACT_ATOMS: atom_id res chain seq x y z
N MET A 1 12.32 1.98 -4.35
CA MET A 1 12.46 2.74 -5.61
C MET A 1 13.34 3.98 -5.42
N GLY A 2 14.42 3.91 -4.62
CA GLY A 2 15.31 5.06 -4.38
C GLY A 2 14.71 6.16 -3.50
N MET A 3 15.51 7.17 -3.23
CA MET A 3 15.18 8.36 -2.45
C MET A 3 15.45 9.58 -3.34
N ARG A 4 14.57 10.57 -3.30
CA ARG A 4 14.81 11.86 -3.96
C ARG A 4 14.95 12.95 -2.90
N GLU A 5 16.01 13.73 -3.01
CA GLU A 5 16.23 14.93 -2.18
C GLU A 5 15.58 16.14 -2.86
N ALA A 6 14.86 16.92 -2.06
CA ALA A 6 14.41 18.26 -2.42
C ALA A 6 14.67 19.14 -1.20
N GLN A 7 15.29 20.32 -1.40
CA GLN A 7 15.81 21.23 -0.36
C GLN A 7 15.16 21.03 1.03
N ASN A 8 15.94 20.48 1.96
CA ASN A 8 15.59 20.16 3.35
C ASN A 8 14.55 19.05 3.63
N SER A 9 14.21 18.19 2.66
CA SER A 9 13.35 17.01 2.87
C SER A 9 13.80 15.78 2.08
N HIS A 10 13.78 14.61 2.74
CA HIS A 10 14.01 13.32 2.12
C HIS A 10 12.67 12.66 1.78
N VAL A 11 12.44 12.33 0.50
CA VAL A 11 11.25 11.60 0.07
C VAL A 11 11.65 10.20 -0.40
N TYR A 12 11.07 9.19 0.24
CA TYR A 12 11.31 7.77 -0.04
C TYR A 12 10.14 7.20 -0.83
N TRP A 13 10.41 6.40 -1.86
CA TRP A 13 9.39 5.84 -2.75
C TRP A 13 9.41 4.30 -2.72
N TRP A 14 8.23 3.71 -2.51
CA TRP A 14 8.01 2.27 -2.63
C TRP A 14 6.99 1.96 -3.71
N ARG A 15 7.20 0.83 -4.38
CA ARG A 15 6.19 0.18 -5.22
C ARG A 15 5.62 -1.00 -4.45
N TYR A 16 4.31 -1.12 -4.42
CA TYR A 16 3.64 -2.31 -3.90
C TYR A 16 2.90 -3.01 -5.05
N CYS A 17 2.80 -4.33 -4.96
CA CYS A 17 2.00 -5.15 -5.84
C CYS A 17 0.97 -5.90 -5.00
N ILE A 18 -0.30 -5.77 -5.38
CA ILE A 18 -1.42 -6.38 -4.68
C ILE A 18 -2.14 -7.29 -5.65
N ARG A 19 -2.38 -8.52 -5.19
CA ARG A 19 -3.18 -9.52 -5.88
C ARG A 19 -4.44 -9.76 -5.06
N LEU A 20 -5.57 -9.67 -5.75
CA LEU A 20 -6.90 -9.99 -5.23
C LEU A 20 -7.33 -11.28 -5.89
N GLU A 21 -7.78 -12.24 -5.10
CA GLU A 21 -8.28 -13.52 -5.57
C GLU A 21 -9.65 -13.79 -4.93
N ASN A 22 -10.64 -14.03 -5.78
CA ASN A 22 -11.92 -14.55 -5.34
C ASN A 22 -11.82 -16.07 -5.30
N LEU A 23 -11.91 -16.62 -4.09
CA LEU A 23 -11.84 -18.06 -3.84
C LEU A 23 -13.23 -18.71 -3.84
N ASP A 24 -14.28 -17.92 -4.04
CA ASP A 24 -15.67 -18.34 -4.05
C ASP A 24 -16.25 -18.31 -5.47
N SER A 25 -17.47 -18.85 -5.63
CA SER A 25 -18.25 -18.80 -6.86
C SER A 25 -18.97 -17.48 -7.10
N ASP A 26 -19.26 -16.74 -6.04
CA ASP A 26 -20.08 -15.54 -6.11
C ASP A 26 -19.32 -14.39 -6.76
N VAL A 27 -19.98 -13.68 -7.68
CA VAL A 27 -19.39 -12.52 -8.34
C VAL A 27 -19.33 -11.34 -7.37
N VAL A 28 -18.14 -10.74 -7.26
CA VAL A 28 -17.89 -9.56 -6.41
C VAL A 28 -17.14 -8.48 -7.18
N GLN A 29 -17.43 -7.22 -6.91
CA GLN A 29 -16.76 -6.09 -7.52
C GLN A 29 -16.09 -5.21 -6.47
N LEU A 30 -14.80 -4.90 -6.67
CA LEU A 30 -14.11 -3.92 -5.83
C LEU A 30 -14.65 -2.53 -6.15
N ARG A 31 -15.15 -1.83 -5.12
CA ARG A 31 -15.70 -0.47 -5.23
C ARG A 31 -14.79 0.59 -4.66
N GLU A 32 -14.23 0.35 -3.48
CA GLU A 32 -13.48 1.37 -2.75
C GLU A 32 -12.20 0.80 -2.17
N ARG A 33 -11.19 1.66 -2.04
CA ARG A 33 -9.99 1.41 -1.25
C ARG A 33 -9.93 2.40 -0.09
N HIS A 34 -9.48 1.93 1.05
CA HIS A 34 -9.19 2.73 2.22
C HIS A 34 -7.83 2.31 2.78
N TRP A 35 -6.83 3.15 2.59
CA TRP A 35 -5.47 2.95 3.07
C TRP A 35 -5.22 3.77 4.33
N ARG A 36 -4.46 3.18 5.24
CA ARG A 36 -3.85 3.82 6.40
C ARG A 36 -2.35 3.62 6.30
N ILE A 37 -1.62 4.71 6.43
CA ILE A 37 -0.19 4.77 6.19
C ILE A 37 0.41 5.46 7.40
N PHE A 38 1.21 4.73 8.16
CA PHE A 38 1.88 5.25 9.35
C PHE A 38 3.38 5.33 9.10
N SER A 39 3.95 6.52 9.13
CA SER A 39 5.39 6.72 9.00
C SER A 39 6.07 6.69 10.37
N LEU A 40 7.37 6.38 10.39
CA LEU A 40 8.17 6.43 11.62
C LEU A 40 8.28 7.84 12.22
N SER A 41 8.01 8.90 11.43
CA SER A 41 7.88 10.27 11.93
C SER A 41 6.64 10.49 12.84
N GLY A 42 5.80 9.47 13.03
CA GLY A 42 4.57 9.55 13.82
C GLY A 42 3.36 10.06 13.03
N THR A 43 3.50 10.25 11.72
CA THR A 43 2.42 10.75 10.86
C THR A 43 1.51 9.60 10.43
N LEU A 44 0.20 9.76 10.63
CA LEU A 44 -0.82 8.85 10.10
C LEU A 44 -1.56 9.51 8.95
N GLU A 45 -1.36 9.01 7.74
CA GLU A 45 -2.11 9.40 6.55
C GLU A 45 -3.22 8.41 6.25
N THR A 46 -4.34 8.92 5.71
CA THR A 46 -5.47 8.11 5.28
C THR A 46 -5.83 8.46 3.84
N VAL A 47 -5.90 7.45 2.97
CA VAL A 47 -6.27 7.61 1.57
C VAL A 47 -7.52 6.80 1.29
N ARG A 48 -8.61 7.47 0.89
CA ARG A 48 -9.86 6.84 0.46
C ARG A 48 -10.12 7.16 -1.01
N GLY A 49 -10.71 6.22 -1.73
CA GLY A 49 -11.15 6.49 -3.10
C GLY A 49 -11.77 5.31 -3.80
N ARG A 50 -12.42 5.61 -4.93
CA ARG A 50 -13.05 4.62 -5.80
C ARG A 50 -12.02 3.78 -6.53
N GLY A 51 -12.26 2.47 -6.57
CA GLY A 51 -11.45 1.50 -7.29
C GLY A 51 -10.00 1.43 -6.82
N VAL A 52 -9.17 0.83 -7.67
CA VAL A 52 -7.71 0.78 -7.59
C VAL A 52 -7.14 1.12 -8.95
N VAL A 53 -6.15 2.01 -9.03
CA VAL A 53 -5.51 2.43 -10.29
C VAL A 53 -6.50 2.82 -11.41
N GLY A 54 -7.61 3.46 -11.05
CA GLY A 54 -8.67 3.86 -11.99
C GLY A 54 -9.62 2.73 -12.42
N ARG A 55 -9.53 1.55 -11.81
CA ARG A 55 -10.34 0.36 -12.14
C ARG A 55 -11.14 -0.13 -10.94
N GLU A 56 -12.33 -0.65 -11.20
CA GLU A 56 -13.17 -1.38 -10.24
C GLU A 56 -13.30 -2.83 -10.73
N PRO A 57 -12.28 -3.67 -10.49
CA PRO A 57 -12.25 -5.04 -11.00
C PRO A 57 -13.42 -5.87 -10.48
N VAL A 58 -14.04 -6.61 -11.40
CA VAL A 58 -15.00 -7.67 -11.09
C VAL A 58 -14.22 -8.97 -10.96
N LEU A 59 -14.48 -9.74 -9.91
CA LEU A 59 -13.91 -11.06 -9.69
C LEU A 59 -15.02 -12.11 -9.75
N SER A 60 -14.92 -13.01 -10.72
CA SER A 60 -15.86 -14.12 -10.97
C SER A 60 -15.09 -15.43 -11.15
N LYS A 61 -15.77 -16.55 -11.41
CA LYS A 61 -15.08 -17.81 -11.74
C LYS A 61 -14.23 -17.71 -13.01
N GLU A 62 -14.69 -16.95 -14.00
CA GLU A 62 -14.02 -16.77 -15.29
C GLU A 62 -12.82 -15.82 -15.17
N GLN A 63 -12.88 -14.87 -14.23
CA GLN A 63 -11.80 -13.95 -13.90
C GLN A 63 -11.60 -13.90 -12.38
N PRO A 64 -10.99 -14.93 -11.76
CA PRO A 64 -10.95 -15.05 -10.30
C PRO A 64 -9.87 -14.19 -9.66
N ALA A 65 -8.94 -13.64 -10.46
CA ALA A 65 -7.82 -12.87 -9.94
C ALA A 65 -7.63 -11.54 -10.66
N PHE A 66 -7.25 -10.52 -9.89
CA PHE A 66 -6.82 -9.22 -10.37
C PHE A 66 -5.53 -8.79 -9.67
N GLN A 67 -4.55 -8.34 -10.43
CA GLN A 67 -3.28 -7.86 -9.88
C GLN A 67 -2.97 -6.45 -10.38
N TYR A 68 -2.50 -5.59 -9.48
CA TYR A 68 -2.03 -4.26 -9.84
C TYR A 68 -0.78 -3.87 -9.07
N SER A 69 -0.06 -2.89 -9.61
CA SER A 69 1.03 -2.21 -8.91
C SER A 69 0.70 -0.73 -8.76
N SER A 70 1.12 -0.14 -7.65
CA SER A 70 1.06 1.30 -7.45
C SER A 70 2.20 1.73 -6.51
N HIS A 71 2.24 3.00 -6.16
CA HIS A 71 3.34 3.59 -5.42
C HIS A 71 2.84 4.36 -4.20
N VAL A 72 3.74 4.52 -3.24
CA VAL A 72 3.57 5.37 -2.06
C VAL A 72 4.90 6.10 -1.83
N SER A 73 4.79 7.34 -1.35
CA SER A 73 5.93 8.12 -0.91
C SER A 73 5.79 8.47 0.56
N LEU A 74 6.87 8.42 1.33
CA LEU A 74 6.92 8.92 2.70
C LEU A 74 8.05 9.93 2.87
N GLN A 75 7.86 10.87 3.79
CA GLN A 75 8.92 11.72 4.33
C GLN A 75 9.61 11.05 5.54
N ALA A 76 9.78 9.73 5.49
CA ALA A 76 10.42 8.93 6.54
C ALA A 76 11.10 7.72 5.89
N SER A 77 12.19 7.22 6.50
CA SER A 77 12.95 6.06 5.99
C SER A 77 12.18 4.74 6.13
N SER A 78 11.18 4.69 7.01
CA SER A 78 10.29 3.55 7.18
C SER A 78 8.86 3.90 7.57
N GLY A 79 7.97 2.90 7.46
CA GLY A 79 6.58 2.99 7.86
C GLY A 79 5.81 1.69 7.66
N HIS A 80 4.52 1.72 7.97
CA HIS A 80 3.60 0.61 7.79
C HIS A 80 2.37 1.04 6.98
N MET A 81 1.92 0.17 6.08
CA MET A 81 0.68 0.36 5.33
C MET A 81 -0.29 -0.79 5.62
N TRP A 82 -1.56 -0.44 5.81
CA TRP A 82 -2.66 -1.40 5.91
C TRP A 82 -3.94 -0.74 5.42
N GLY A 83 -5.03 -1.51 5.35
CA GLY A 83 -6.27 -0.93 4.87
C GLY A 83 -7.40 -1.92 4.71
N THR A 84 -8.39 -1.48 3.95
CA THR A 84 -9.54 -2.27 3.55
C THR A 84 -9.90 -1.97 2.10
N PHE A 85 -10.35 -3.01 1.40
CA PHE A 85 -11.12 -2.87 0.16
C PHE A 85 -12.58 -3.11 0.47
N ARG A 86 -13.46 -2.24 -0.04
CA ARG A 86 -14.90 -2.51 -0.02
C ARG A 86 -15.31 -3.20 -1.31
N PHE A 87 -15.93 -4.35 -1.17
CA PHE A 87 -16.52 -5.11 -2.26
C PHE A 87 -18.05 -5.01 -2.22
N GLU A 88 -18.66 -5.17 -3.39
CA GLU A 88 -20.09 -5.24 -3.61
C GLU A 88 -20.43 -6.57 -4.29
N ARG A 89 -21.52 -7.21 -3.86
CA ARG A 89 -22.09 -8.42 -4.47
C ARG A 89 -23.17 -8.03 -5.48
N HIS A 90 -23.61 -9.00 -6.29
CA HIS A 90 -24.68 -8.78 -7.28
C HIS A 90 -26.01 -8.27 -6.67
N ASP A 91 -26.28 -8.63 -5.40
CA ASP A 91 -27.48 -8.26 -4.67
C ASP A 91 -27.41 -6.84 -4.07
N GLY A 92 -26.32 -6.11 -4.32
CA GLY A 92 -26.06 -4.78 -3.77
C GLY A 92 -25.55 -4.79 -2.33
N SER A 93 -25.41 -5.95 -1.69
CA SER A 93 -24.76 -6.06 -0.38
C SER A 93 -23.27 -5.79 -0.47
N HIS A 94 -22.67 -5.33 0.63
CA HIS A 94 -21.25 -5.00 0.68
C HIS A 94 -20.53 -5.76 1.78
N PHE A 95 -19.22 -5.93 1.60
CA PHE A 95 -18.33 -6.44 2.63
C PHE A 95 -16.93 -5.85 2.47
N ASP A 96 -16.20 -5.79 3.58
CA ASP A 96 -14.84 -5.28 3.61
C ASP A 96 -13.82 -6.41 3.65
N VAL A 97 -12.80 -6.33 2.79
CA VAL A 97 -11.65 -7.22 2.76
C VAL A 97 -10.46 -6.50 3.37
N ARG A 98 -9.93 -7.05 4.46
CA ARG A 98 -8.76 -6.49 5.14
C ARG A 98 -7.50 -6.65 4.29
N ILE A 99 -6.75 -5.57 4.17
CA ILE A 99 -5.36 -5.60 3.70
C ILE A 99 -4.48 -5.71 4.95
N PRO A 100 -3.73 -6.82 5.13
CA PRO A 100 -2.88 -6.99 6.29
C PRO A 100 -1.76 -5.92 6.29
N PRO A 101 -1.28 -5.51 7.48
CA PRO A 101 -0.16 -4.58 7.56
C PRO A 101 1.09 -5.13 6.87
N PHE A 102 1.76 -4.29 6.10
CA PHE A 102 3.08 -4.56 5.53
C PHE A 102 4.02 -3.38 5.75
N SER A 103 5.30 -3.66 5.90
CA SER A 103 6.33 -2.65 6.17
C SER A 103 6.87 -2.03 4.88
N LEU A 104 7.21 -0.76 4.99
CA LEU A 104 7.96 0.02 4.03
C LEU A 104 9.32 0.29 4.66
N GLU A 105 10.36 -0.36 4.18
CA GLU A 105 11.71 -0.23 4.75
C GLU A 105 12.70 0.27 3.69
N SER A 106 13.67 1.07 4.14
CA SER A 106 14.81 1.51 3.33
C SER A 106 16.10 1.07 4.05
N ASN A 107 16.93 0.24 3.39
CA ASN A 107 18.15 -0.35 3.97
C ASN A 107 19.31 0.66 4.24
N LYS A 108 19.03 1.95 4.50
CA LYS A 108 20.05 3.00 4.48
C LYS A 108 20.46 3.61 5.83
N ASP A 109 20.09 3.01 6.95
CA ASP A 109 20.59 3.46 8.27
C ASP A 109 21.85 2.72 8.76
N GLU A 110 22.44 1.81 7.96
CA GLU A 110 23.57 0.97 8.41
C GLU A 110 24.97 1.35 7.86
N LYS A 111 25.18 2.60 7.42
CA LYS A 111 26.52 3.07 7.02
C LYS A 111 26.88 4.43 7.62
N THR A 112 27.03 4.46 8.94
CA THR A 112 28.07 5.30 9.55
C THR A 112 28.85 4.38 10.50
N PRO A 113 30.02 3.84 10.10
CA PRO A 113 30.93 3.31 11.11
C PRO A 113 31.21 4.46 12.10
N PRO A 114 31.23 4.23 13.42
CA PRO A 114 31.69 5.27 14.34
C PRO A 114 33.06 5.71 13.82
N SER A 115 33.20 7.00 13.50
CA SER A 115 34.51 7.59 13.22
C SER A 115 35.32 7.50 14.51
N GLY A 116 35.89 6.32 14.73
CA GLY A 116 36.85 6.02 15.75
C GLY A 116 38.12 6.79 15.48
N LEU A 117 38.57 7.49 16.53
CA LEU A 117 39.90 7.98 16.82
C LEU A 117 40.88 8.10 15.64
N HIS A 118 41.18 9.35 15.27
CA HIS A 118 42.54 9.69 14.84
C HIS A 118 43.33 10.18 16.07
N TRP A 119 44.50 9.58 16.25
CA TRP A 119 45.51 9.84 17.28
C TRP A 119 46.06 11.27 17.21
#